data_AF-A0A8H5M9D7-F1
#
_entry.id   AF-A0A8H5M9D7-F1
#
_cell.length_a   1.000
_cell.length_b   1.000
_cell.length_c   1.000
_cell.angle_alpha   90.00
_cell.angle_beta   90.00
_cell.angle_gamma   90.00
#
_symmetry.space_group_name_H-M   'P 1'
#
loop_
_entity.id
_entity.type
_entity.pdbx_description
1 polymer ?
#
loop_
_entity_poly.entity_id
_entity_poly.type
_entity_poly.pdbx_seq_one_letter_code
_entity_poly.pdbx_strand_id
1 'polypeptide(L)'
;MAQVRILWPSNRHFGLANYQFSYYIAEMANSFSNVFTIALAVCGGLAAARQSLPSRYVAGYAGIALVGIGSFAFHATLLFQAQLADELPMIYVGSMGLWFLFDDQPGFGVKTARTKLLITLLVIFDVLFTWSYMVYRNPVYHQVVFATIVLTSAARVTYLLKWSERTLDIPDKTKATIGKLFSRGAAMFAFGFLIWNLDNIFCDTLTHWKVSIGWPRAFLLEGHSWWHILTGAGTYYMFIGIQYM
;
A
#
# COMPACT_ATOMS: atom_id res chain seq x y z
N MET A 1 -5.75 -4.93 21.52
CA MET A 1 -6.77 -5.98 21.72
C MET A 1 -8.21 -5.49 21.56
N ALA A 2 -8.58 -4.24 21.91
CA ALA A 2 -9.98 -3.80 21.82
C ALA A 2 -10.50 -3.59 20.38
N GLN A 3 -9.70 -3.07 19.44
CA GLN A 3 -10.25 -2.63 18.15
C GLN A 3 -10.43 -3.71 17.08
N VAL A 4 -9.48 -4.62 17.00
CA VAL A 4 -9.63 -5.82 16.14
C VAL A 4 -10.81 -6.68 16.65
N ARG A 5 -11.06 -6.72 17.97
CA ARG A 5 -12.26 -7.34 18.56
C ARG A 5 -13.56 -6.56 18.39
N ILE A 6 -13.54 -5.24 18.24
CA ILE A 6 -14.75 -4.42 18.11
C ILE A 6 -15.41 -4.64 16.74
N LEU A 7 -14.61 -4.85 15.68
CA LEU A 7 -15.14 -5.14 14.34
C LEU A 7 -15.23 -6.63 14.03
N TRP A 8 -14.39 -7.47 14.66
CA TRP A 8 -14.39 -8.91 14.41
C TRP A 8 -14.22 -9.70 15.72
N PRO A 9 -15.31 -9.99 16.46
CA PRO A 9 -15.25 -10.58 17.81
C PRO A 9 -14.79 -12.05 17.87
N SER A 10 -14.47 -12.67 16.73
CA SER A 10 -14.13 -14.09 16.66
C SER A 10 -12.61 -14.33 16.82
N ASN A 11 -12.21 -15.52 17.32
CA ASN A 11 -10.80 -15.98 17.34
C ASN A 11 -10.22 -16.25 15.93
N ARG A 12 -10.88 -15.76 14.89
CA ARG A 12 -10.53 -15.85 13.48
C ARG A 12 -10.66 -14.47 12.86
N HIS A 13 -9.62 -13.98 12.20
CA HIS A 13 -9.74 -12.81 11.32
C HIS A 13 -9.40 -13.27 9.90
N PHE A 14 -10.12 -12.73 8.90
CA PHE A 14 -9.93 -13.09 7.49
C PHE A 14 -10.02 -14.60 7.21
N GLY A 15 -10.89 -15.31 7.93
CA GLY A 15 -11.11 -16.75 7.76
C GLY A 15 -9.93 -17.65 8.14
N LEU A 16 -8.90 -17.15 8.84
CA LEU A 16 -7.78 -17.94 9.38
C LEU A 16 -7.94 -18.12 10.90
N ALA A 17 -7.58 -19.29 11.42
CA ALA A 17 -7.51 -19.49 12.87
C ALA A 17 -6.21 -18.90 13.43
N ASN A 18 -6.34 -18.02 14.42
CA ASN A 18 -5.19 -17.36 15.04
C ASN A 18 -4.27 -18.40 15.70
N TYR A 19 -2.95 -18.26 15.47
CA TYR A 19 -1.88 -19.11 16.01
C TYR A 19 -1.96 -20.59 15.59
N GLN A 20 -2.62 -20.89 14.47
CA GLN A 20 -2.84 -22.26 14.00
C GLN A 20 -1.55 -23.06 13.75
N PHE A 21 -0.50 -22.41 13.25
CA PHE A 21 0.76 -23.07 12.87
C PHE A 21 1.93 -22.75 13.80
N SER A 22 1.78 -21.76 14.68
CA SER A 22 2.85 -21.27 15.54
C SER A 22 2.28 -20.50 16.72
N TYR A 23 2.86 -20.68 17.90
CA TYR A 23 2.58 -19.86 19.08
C TYR A 23 3.05 -18.41 18.94
N TYR A 24 3.96 -18.13 17.99
CA TYR A 24 4.58 -16.80 17.84
C TYR A 24 3.94 -15.95 16.73
N ILE A 25 3.32 -16.58 15.72
CA ILE A 25 2.78 -15.90 14.55
C ILE A 25 1.29 -16.21 14.47
N ALA A 26 0.46 -15.19 14.71
CA ALA A 26 -0.99 -15.33 14.73
C ALA A 26 -1.53 -15.75 13.36
N GLU A 27 -1.14 -15.05 12.29
CA GLU A 27 -1.67 -15.30 10.94
C GLU A 27 -0.54 -15.60 9.94
N MET A 28 -0.07 -16.85 9.93
CA MET A 28 1.12 -17.22 9.16
C MET A 28 1.05 -16.85 7.67
N ALA A 29 -0.07 -17.13 6.99
CA ALA A 29 -0.25 -16.78 5.59
C ALA A 29 -0.16 -15.25 5.37
N ASN A 30 -0.93 -14.50 6.16
CA ASN A 30 -1.02 -13.04 6.04
C ASN A 30 0.31 -12.37 6.41
N SER A 31 1.01 -12.84 7.45
CA SER A 31 2.36 -12.37 7.78
C SER A 31 3.33 -12.60 6.63
N PHE A 32 3.50 -13.83 6.16
CA PHE A 32 4.54 -14.15 5.17
C PHE A 32 4.23 -13.65 3.76
N SER A 33 2.96 -13.44 3.40
CA SER A 33 2.60 -12.79 2.13
C SER A 33 3.21 -11.39 1.99
N ASN A 34 3.46 -10.67 3.09
CA ASN A 34 4.10 -9.35 3.08
C ASN A 34 5.58 -9.36 2.72
N VAL A 35 6.27 -10.52 2.83
CA VAL A 35 7.67 -10.67 2.39
C VAL A 35 7.80 -10.34 0.90
N PHE A 36 6.77 -10.63 0.11
CA PHE A 36 6.73 -10.27 -1.31
C PHE A 36 6.83 -8.76 -1.52
N THR A 37 6.02 -7.96 -0.82
CA THR A 37 6.05 -6.49 -0.89
C THR A 37 7.40 -5.93 -0.45
N ILE A 38 7.96 -6.47 0.65
CA ILE A 38 9.29 -6.08 1.14
C ILE A 38 10.36 -6.39 0.08
N ALA A 39 10.34 -7.58 -0.52
CA ALA A 39 11.29 -7.97 -1.54
C ALA A 39 11.21 -7.06 -2.79
N LEU A 40 10.00 -6.78 -3.29
CA LEU A 40 9.81 -5.85 -4.40
C LEU A 40 10.35 -4.45 -4.07
N ALA A 41 10.08 -3.96 -2.87
CA ALA A 41 10.55 -2.66 -2.41
C ALA A 41 12.08 -2.59 -2.34
N VAL A 42 12.73 -3.62 -1.78
CA VAL A 42 14.19 -3.72 -1.72
C VAL A 42 14.79 -3.79 -3.12
N CYS A 43 14.26 -4.65 -4.00
CA CYS A 43 14.72 -4.75 -5.39
C CYS A 43 14.56 -3.42 -6.14
N GLY A 44 13.43 -2.74 -5.96
CA GLY A 44 13.16 -1.42 -6.54
C GLY A 44 14.11 -0.35 -6.02
N GLY A 45 14.34 -0.29 -4.71
CA GLY A 45 15.26 0.65 -4.08
C GLY A 45 16.70 0.45 -4.55
N LEU A 46 17.16 -0.80 -4.64
CA LEU A 46 18.48 -1.15 -5.18
C LEU A 46 18.60 -0.77 -6.66
N ALA A 47 17.56 -1.00 -7.47
CA ALA A 47 17.56 -0.61 -8.87
C ALA A 47 17.62 0.93 -9.03
N ALA A 48 16.82 1.66 -8.25
CA ALA A 48 16.83 3.12 -8.25
C ALA A 48 18.20 3.69 -7.85
N ALA A 49 18.82 3.13 -6.82
CA ALA A 49 20.16 3.52 -6.39
C ALA A 49 21.23 3.24 -7.46
N ARG A 50 21.19 2.06 -8.10
CA ARG A 50 22.12 1.69 -9.19
C ARG A 50 21.97 2.56 -10.43
N GLN A 51 20.76 3.05 -10.69
CA GLN A 51 20.47 3.96 -11.80
C GLN A 51 20.72 5.43 -11.43
N SER A 52 21.25 5.71 -10.25
CA SER A 52 21.48 7.06 -9.73
C SER A 52 20.22 7.93 -9.78
N LEU A 53 19.05 7.32 -9.55
CA LEU A 53 17.81 8.06 -9.45
C LEU A 53 17.86 8.99 -8.22
N PRO A 54 17.14 10.12 -8.27
CA PRO A 54 16.99 11.02 -7.14
C PRO A 54 16.63 10.28 -5.85
N SER A 55 17.29 10.63 -4.75
CA SER A 55 17.18 9.92 -3.46
C SER A 55 15.76 9.81 -2.93
N ARG A 56 14.86 10.72 -3.33
CA ARG A 56 13.43 10.65 -3.01
C ARG A 56 12.77 9.34 -3.46
N TYR A 57 13.20 8.77 -4.59
CA TYR A 57 12.65 7.50 -5.07
C TYR A 57 13.14 6.31 -4.23
N VAL A 58 14.41 6.35 -3.78
CA VAL A 58 14.93 5.37 -2.82
C VAL A 58 14.19 5.47 -1.48
N ALA A 59 13.92 6.68 -1.01
CA ALA A 59 13.11 6.90 0.19
C ALA A 59 11.68 6.35 0.03
N GLY A 60 11.08 6.49 -1.15
CA GLY A 60 9.76 5.90 -1.40
C GLY A 60 9.74 4.38 -1.40
N TYR A 61 10.76 3.73 -1.97
CA TYR A 61 10.90 2.28 -1.83
C TYR A 61 11.14 1.86 -0.37
N ALA A 62 11.91 2.63 0.41
CA ALA A 62 12.05 2.37 1.84
C ALA A 62 10.71 2.49 2.58
N GLY A 63 9.87 3.46 2.20
CA GLY A 63 8.51 3.59 2.72
C GLY A 63 7.61 2.40 2.37
N ILE A 64 7.65 1.90 1.12
CA ILE A 64 6.90 0.70 0.70
C ILE A 64 7.38 -0.53 1.49
N ALA A 65 8.70 -0.66 1.72
CA ALA A 65 9.23 -1.74 2.56
C ALA A 65 8.72 -1.62 4.01
N LEU A 66 8.61 -0.40 4.55
CA LEU A 66 8.08 -0.15 5.88
C LEU A 66 6.61 -0.56 6.01
N VAL A 67 5.78 -0.33 4.99
CA VAL A 67 4.40 -0.85 4.92
C VAL A 67 4.39 -2.38 5.05
N GLY A 68 5.21 -3.08 4.25
CA GLY A 68 5.29 -4.53 4.32
C GLY A 68 5.79 -5.07 5.67
N ILE A 69 6.78 -4.40 6.29
CA ILE A 69 7.29 -4.77 7.62
C ILE A 69 6.23 -4.54 8.69
N GLY A 70 5.52 -3.41 8.64
CA GLY A 70 4.42 -3.08 9.52
C GLY A 70 3.29 -4.10 9.44
N SER A 71 2.85 -4.42 8.23
CA SER A 71 1.83 -5.43 7.96
C SER A 71 2.25 -6.82 8.43
N PHE A 72 3.51 -7.23 8.19
CA PHE A 72 4.04 -8.48 8.74
C PHE A 72 3.91 -8.51 10.27
N ALA A 73 4.35 -7.44 10.95
CA ALA A 73 4.32 -7.34 12.41
C ALA A 73 2.87 -7.31 12.95
N PHE A 74 1.95 -6.65 12.25
CA PHE A 74 0.54 -6.64 12.60
C PHE A 74 -0.04 -8.05 12.52
N HIS A 75 0.07 -8.72 11.38
CA HIS A 75 -0.47 -10.08 11.22
C HIS A 75 0.22 -11.13 12.10
N ALA A 76 1.47 -10.89 12.51
CA ALA A 76 2.16 -11.78 13.43
C ALA A 76 1.64 -11.64 14.87
N THR A 77 1.23 -10.44 15.29
CA THR A 77 0.97 -10.11 16.71
C THR A 77 -0.48 -9.74 17.03
N LEU A 78 -1.24 -9.23 16.05
CA LEU A 78 -2.58 -8.64 16.16
C LEU A 78 -2.67 -7.52 17.23
N LEU A 79 -1.54 -6.85 17.48
CA LEU A 79 -1.45 -5.74 18.42
C LEU A 79 -1.83 -4.43 17.74
N PHE A 80 -2.47 -3.55 18.51
CA PHE A 80 -2.92 -2.24 17.99
C PHE A 80 -1.73 -1.36 17.56
N GLN A 81 -0.62 -1.42 18.31
CA GLN A 81 0.60 -0.69 17.97
C GLN A 81 1.19 -1.18 16.65
N ALA A 82 1.11 -2.48 16.39
CA ALA A 82 1.55 -3.06 15.12
C ALA A 82 0.57 -2.73 13.98
N GLN A 83 -0.74 -2.63 14.27
CA GLN A 83 -1.74 -2.14 13.32
C GLN A 83 -1.44 -0.70 12.88
N LEU A 84 -1.07 0.18 13.82
CA LEU A 84 -0.61 1.54 13.47
C LEU A 84 0.65 1.49 12.60
N ALA A 85 1.56 0.56 12.86
CA ALA A 85 2.76 0.37 12.04
C ALA A 85 2.46 -0.18 10.63
N ASP A 86 1.32 -0.82 10.41
CA ASP A 86 0.83 -1.25 9.10
C ASP A 86 0.13 -0.09 8.36
N GLU A 87 -0.89 0.48 9.01
CA GLU A 87 -1.83 1.41 8.39
C GLU A 87 -1.26 2.82 8.19
N LEU A 88 -0.47 3.35 9.14
CA LEU A 88 0.07 4.71 9.05
C LEU A 88 1.08 4.86 7.90
N PRO A 89 2.06 3.94 7.71
CA PRO A 89 2.98 4.04 6.57
C PRO A 89 2.27 4.00 5.21
N MET A 90 1.12 3.34 5.07
CA MET A 90 0.34 3.38 3.82
C MET A 90 -0.07 4.80 3.46
N ILE A 91 -0.49 5.59 4.46
CA ILE A 91 -0.87 6.99 4.27
C ILE A 91 0.35 7.85 3.94
N TYR A 92 1.44 7.69 4.70
CA TYR A 92 2.67 8.48 4.48
C TYR A 92 3.29 8.23 3.11
N VAL A 93 3.31 6.98 2.65
CA VAL A 93 3.83 6.63 1.32
C VAL A 93 2.89 7.15 0.23
N GLY A 94 1.57 7.03 0.43
CA GLY A 94 0.59 7.56 -0.51
C GLY A 94 0.66 9.09 -0.64
N SER A 95 0.73 9.81 0.48
CA SER A 95 0.85 11.27 0.51
C SER A 95 2.18 11.74 -0.09
N MET A 96 3.29 11.02 0.16
CA MET A 96 4.57 11.25 -0.50
C MET A 96 4.49 11.03 -2.02
N GLY A 97 3.75 10.01 -2.47
CA GLY A 97 3.46 9.82 -3.90
C GLY A 97 2.73 11.02 -4.51
N LEU A 98 1.74 11.58 -3.81
CA LEU A 98 1.09 12.83 -4.22
C LEU A 98 2.08 13.99 -4.28
N TRP A 99 2.95 14.15 -3.28
CA TRP A 99 4.00 15.17 -3.33
C TRP A 99 4.86 15.03 -4.59
N PHE A 100 5.30 13.82 -4.96
CA PHE A 100 6.07 13.61 -6.19
C PHE A 100 5.28 14.05 -7.45
N LEU A 101 3.98 13.79 -7.49
CA LEU A 101 3.12 14.17 -8.62
C LEU A 101 2.77 15.66 -8.66
N PHE A 102 2.82 16.36 -7.53
CA PHE A 102 2.59 17.80 -7.44
C PHE A 102 3.86 18.62 -7.51
N ASP A 103 5.02 18.05 -7.21
CA ASP A 103 6.35 18.65 -7.37
C ASP A 103 6.91 18.42 -8.77
N ASP A 104 6.10 18.80 -9.77
CA ASP A 104 6.32 18.54 -11.19
C ASP A 104 7.21 19.59 -11.87
N GLN A 105 8.07 20.31 -11.15
CA GLN A 105 9.01 21.28 -11.74
C GLN A 105 10.32 20.61 -12.17
N PRO A 106 11.06 21.15 -13.15
CA PRO A 106 12.32 20.57 -13.58
C PRO A 106 13.34 20.51 -12.42
N GLY A 107 13.97 19.34 -12.26
CA GLY A 107 14.97 19.09 -11.23
C GLY A 107 14.40 18.42 -9.97
N PHE A 108 15.31 17.99 -9.08
CA PHE A 108 14.95 17.23 -7.88
C PHE A 108 15.43 17.88 -6.58
N GLY A 109 15.64 19.20 -6.61
CA GLY A 109 16.12 19.97 -5.46
C GLY A 109 15.00 20.41 -4.52
N VAL A 110 15.25 20.35 -3.21
CA VAL A 110 14.31 20.78 -2.16
C VAL A 110 14.36 22.28 -1.83
N LYS A 111 15.04 23.08 -2.67
CA LYS A 111 15.34 24.48 -2.36
C LYS A 111 14.23 25.45 -2.77
N THR A 112 13.38 25.07 -3.73
CA THR A 112 12.33 25.93 -4.26
C THR A 112 11.25 26.19 -3.20
N ALA A 113 10.63 27.36 -3.24
CA ALA A 113 9.54 27.70 -2.32
C ALA A 113 8.34 26.75 -2.48
N ARG A 114 8.04 26.34 -3.72
CA ARG A 114 6.97 25.38 -4.02
C ARG A 114 7.23 24.01 -3.40
N THR A 115 8.42 23.45 -3.60
CA THR A 115 8.77 22.14 -3.03
C THR A 115 8.71 22.18 -1.50
N LYS A 116 9.22 23.25 -0.87
CA LYS A 116 9.11 23.44 0.59
C LYS A 116 7.65 23.52 1.05
N LEU A 117 6.80 24.28 0.36
CA LEU A 117 5.39 24.38 0.69
C LEU A 117 4.69 23.01 0.61
N LEU A 118 4.93 22.24 -0.47
CA LEU A 118 4.34 20.92 -0.64
C LEU A 118 4.79 19.94 0.46
N ILE A 119 6.08 19.94 0.82
CA ILE A 119 6.61 19.12 1.93
C ILE A 119 5.95 19.55 3.25
N THR A 120 5.84 20.85 3.53
CA THR A 120 5.20 21.34 4.75
C THR A 120 3.73 20.91 4.83
N LEU A 121 2.97 21.05 3.72
CA LEU A 121 1.57 20.62 3.67
C LEU A 121 1.43 19.11 3.87
N LEU A 122 2.33 18.31 3.27
CA LEU A 122 2.37 16.86 3.47
C LEU A 122 2.61 16.50 4.93
N VAL A 123 3.62 17.10 5.57
CA VAL A 123 3.95 16.81 6.97
C VAL A 123 2.79 17.21 7.89
N ILE A 124 2.16 18.37 7.66
CA ILE A 124 0.97 18.79 8.40
C ILE A 124 -0.17 17.78 8.22
N PHE A 125 -0.42 17.33 6.99
CA PHE A 125 -1.45 16.34 6.69
C PHE A 125 -1.18 15.01 7.43
N ASP A 126 0.04 14.47 7.34
CA ASP A 126 0.41 13.20 7.98
C ASP A 126 0.31 13.29 9.51
N VAL A 127 0.75 14.39 10.12
CA VAL A 127 0.63 14.62 11.57
C VAL A 127 -0.83 14.70 12.00
N LEU A 128 -1.66 15.47 11.29
CA LEU A 128 -3.07 15.61 11.63
C LEU A 128 -3.83 14.30 11.44
N PHE A 129 -3.57 13.56 10.36
CA PHE A 129 -4.15 12.25 10.13
C PHE A 129 -3.74 11.27 11.24
N THR A 130 -2.46 11.23 11.60
CA THR A 130 -1.97 10.34 12.66
C THR A 130 -2.66 10.63 13.99
N TRP A 131 -2.71 11.90 14.38
CA TRP A 131 -3.37 12.33 15.60
C TRP A 131 -4.87 11.99 15.59
N SER A 132 -5.60 12.34 14.52
CA SER A 132 -7.02 12.06 14.42
C SER A 132 -7.31 10.54 14.38
N TYR A 133 -6.46 9.76 13.71
CA TYR A 133 -6.60 8.31 13.61
C TYR A 133 -6.35 7.62 14.96
N MET A 134 -5.35 8.08 15.72
CA MET A 134 -5.08 7.56 17.07
C MET A 134 -6.20 7.86 18.08
N VAL A 135 -6.98 8.92 17.86
CA VAL A 135 -8.12 9.31 18.71
C VAL A 135 -9.41 8.63 18.26
N TYR A 136 -9.75 8.71 16.98
CA TYR A 136 -11.01 8.18 16.43
C TYR A 136 -10.98 6.66 16.25
N ARG A 137 -9.82 6.14 15.86
CA ARG A 137 -9.51 4.72 15.82
C ARG A 137 -10.54 3.86 15.06
N ASN A 138 -10.97 4.31 13.89
CA ASN A 138 -11.90 3.57 13.05
C ASN A 138 -11.21 3.19 11.74
N PRO A 139 -11.01 1.90 11.42
CA PRO A 139 -10.31 1.50 10.21
C PRO A 139 -11.03 1.94 8.92
N VAL A 140 -12.35 2.18 8.95
CA VAL A 140 -13.07 2.76 7.81
C VAL A 140 -12.59 4.18 7.52
N TYR A 141 -12.25 4.96 8.56
CA TYR A 141 -11.69 6.30 8.37
C TYR A 141 -10.33 6.24 7.66
N HIS A 142 -9.45 5.30 8.04
CA HIS A 142 -8.21 5.06 7.30
C HIS A 142 -8.48 4.69 5.84
N GLN A 143 -9.38 3.74 5.58
CA GLN A 143 -9.73 3.29 4.24
C GLN A 143 -10.22 4.44 3.34
N VAL A 144 -11.08 5.32 3.88
CA VAL A 144 -11.60 6.48 3.15
C VAL A 144 -10.49 7.48 2.82
N VAL A 145 -9.60 7.77 3.77
CA VAL A 145 -8.46 8.67 3.54
C VAL A 145 -7.49 8.07 2.52
N PHE A 146 -7.15 6.79 2.67
CA PHE A 146 -6.28 6.08 1.73
C PHE A 146 -6.88 6.06 0.32
N ALA A 147 -8.16 5.74 0.18
CA ALA A 147 -8.85 5.76 -1.11
C ALA A 147 -8.84 7.16 -1.74
N THR A 148 -9.02 8.22 -0.93
CA THR A 148 -8.94 9.60 -1.41
C THR A 148 -7.56 9.93 -1.96
N ILE A 149 -6.49 9.52 -1.29
CA ILE A 149 -5.10 9.69 -1.75
C ILE A 149 -4.88 8.95 -3.09
N VAL A 150 -5.33 7.69 -3.19
CA VAL A 150 -5.18 6.87 -4.40
C VAL A 150 -5.95 7.48 -5.58
N LEU A 151 -7.21 7.89 -5.37
CA LEU A 151 -8.03 8.52 -6.40
C LEU A 151 -7.45 9.86 -6.85
N THR A 152 -6.95 10.68 -5.91
CA THR A 152 -6.28 11.94 -6.23
C THR A 152 -5.00 11.68 -7.03
N SER A 153 -4.24 10.65 -6.69
CA SER A 153 -3.03 10.26 -7.42
C SER A 153 -3.36 9.86 -8.86
N ALA A 154 -4.39 9.03 -9.04
CA ALA A 154 -4.86 8.60 -10.36
C ALA A 154 -5.37 9.78 -11.21
N ALA A 155 -6.15 10.68 -10.60
CA ALA A 155 -6.64 11.89 -11.26
C ALA A 155 -5.47 12.80 -11.67
N ARG A 156 -4.49 13.00 -10.77
CA ARG A 156 -3.32 13.86 -11.03
C ARG A 156 -2.44 13.29 -12.13
N VAL A 157 -2.16 11.99 -12.12
CA VAL A 157 -1.40 11.32 -13.20
C VAL A 157 -2.12 11.48 -14.54
N THR A 158 -3.43 11.25 -14.57
CA THR A 158 -4.24 11.41 -15.80
C THR A 158 -4.17 12.85 -16.31
N TYR A 159 -4.26 13.84 -15.41
CA TYR A 159 -4.10 15.24 -15.74
C TYR A 159 -2.72 15.55 -16.33
N LEU A 160 -1.65 15.06 -15.70
CA LEU A 160 -0.30 15.31 -16.19
C LEU A 160 -0.04 14.72 -17.59
N LEU A 161 -0.62 13.55 -17.87
CA LEU A 161 -0.47 12.85 -19.15
C LEU A 161 -1.34 13.39 -20.29
N LYS A 162 -2.45 14.10 -19.99
CA LYS A 162 -3.44 14.49 -21.01
C LYS A 162 -3.66 16.00 -21.14
N TRP A 163 -3.58 16.75 -20.05
CA TRP A 163 -4.08 18.12 -19.99
C TRP A 163 -3.10 19.15 -19.44
N SER A 164 -1.93 18.72 -18.96
CA SER A 164 -0.91 19.63 -18.44
C SER A 164 0.05 20.07 -19.54
N GLU A 165 0.73 21.21 -19.36
CA GLU A 165 1.80 21.64 -20.26
C GLU A 165 2.93 20.59 -20.34
N ARG A 166 3.15 19.82 -19.26
CA ARG A 166 4.10 18.68 -19.23
C ARG A 166 3.77 17.59 -20.22
N THR A 167 2.53 17.49 -20.68
CA THR A 167 2.16 16.56 -21.75
C THR A 167 2.99 16.80 -23.02
N LEU A 168 3.45 18.02 -23.28
CA LEU A 168 4.32 18.32 -24.43
C LEU A 168 5.78 17.89 -24.21
N ASP A 169 6.24 17.87 -22.96
CA ASP A 169 7.62 17.51 -22.59
C ASP A 169 7.86 15.98 -22.60
N ILE A 170 6.80 15.19 -22.36
CA ILE A 170 6.91 13.74 -22.20
C ILE A 170 6.75 13.05 -23.57
N PRO A 171 7.70 12.21 -24.02
CA PRO A 171 7.56 11.44 -25.25
C PRO A 171 6.35 10.50 -25.22
N ASP A 172 5.66 10.33 -26.35
CA ASP A 172 4.43 9.52 -26.41
C ASP A 172 4.64 8.05 -26.01
N LYS A 173 5.81 7.49 -26.33
CA LYS A 173 6.20 6.14 -25.87
C LYS A 173 6.28 6.06 -24.33
N THR A 174 6.79 7.12 -23.70
CA THR A 174 6.88 7.22 -22.24
C THR A 174 5.47 7.37 -21.64
N LYS A 175 4.60 8.22 -22.21
CA LYS A 175 3.19 8.32 -21.78
C LYS A 175 2.47 6.97 -21.84
N ALA A 176 2.64 6.23 -22.94
CA ALA A 176 2.06 4.91 -23.09
C ALA A 176 2.60 3.91 -22.06
N THR A 177 3.88 4.03 -21.69
CA THR A 177 4.50 3.20 -20.65
C THR A 177 3.93 3.52 -19.28
N ILE A 178 3.85 4.81 -18.91
CA ILE A 178 3.26 5.27 -17.66
C ILE A 178 1.80 4.81 -17.57
N GLY A 179 1.01 5.04 -18.62
CA GLY A 179 -0.38 4.59 -18.68
C GLY A 179 -0.52 3.08 -18.46
N LYS A 180 0.31 2.25 -19.11
CA LYS A 180 0.29 0.79 -18.90
C LYS A 180 0.66 0.40 -17.47
N LEU A 181 1.66 1.04 -16.87
CA LEU A 181 2.08 0.78 -15.49
C LEU A 181 0.95 1.12 -14.50
N PHE A 182 0.35 2.29 -14.64
CA PHE A 182 -0.78 2.71 -13.79
C PHE A 182 -2.02 1.86 -14.00
N SER A 183 -2.39 1.53 -15.24
CA SER A 183 -3.54 0.67 -15.50
C SER A 183 -3.34 -0.75 -14.95
N ARG A 184 -2.14 -1.33 -15.10
CA ARG A 184 -1.81 -2.63 -14.49
C ARG A 184 -1.86 -2.57 -12.98
N GLY A 185 -1.26 -1.54 -12.38
CA GLY A 185 -1.25 -1.38 -10.94
C GLY A 185 -2.65 -1.17 -10.36
N ALA A 186 -3.47 -0.32 -10.99
CA ALA A 186 -4.86 -0.10 -10.62
C ALA A 186 -5.71 -1.37 -10.76
N ALA A 187 -5.52 -2.15 -11.83
CA ALA A 187 -6.21 -3.42 -12.02
C ALA A 187 -5.84 -4.43 -10.92
N MET A 188 -4.55 -4.50 -10.53
CA MET A 188 -4.10 -5.35 -9.42
C MET A 188 -4.70 -4.89 -8.08
N PHE A 189 -4.74 -3.58 -7.81
CA PHE A 189 -5.39 -3.04 -6.62
C PHE A 189 -6.89 -3.36 -6.57
N ALA A 190 -7.61 -3.13 -7.66
CA ALA A 190 -9.04 -3.39 -7.74
C ALA A 190 -9.35 -4.89 -7.57
N PHE A 191 -8.56 -5.75 -8.22
CA PHE A 191 -8.72 -7.20 -8.09
C PHE A 191 -8.38 -7.70 -6.69
N GLY A 192 -7.29 -7.19 -6.09
CA GLY A 192 -6.98 -7.46 -4.70
C GLY A 192 -8.12 -7.03 -3.78
N PHE A 193 -8.65 -5.81 -3.97
CA PHE A 193 -9.72 -5.27 -3.13
C PHE A 193 -10.99 -6.12 -3.25
N LEU A 194 -11.30 -6.60 -4.45
CA LEU A 194 -12.38 -7.55 -4.66
C LEU A 194 -12.14 -8.84 -3.85
N ILE A 195 -10.96 -9.46 -3.98
CA ILE A 195 -10.63 -10.69 -3.24
C ILE A 195 -10.72 -10.44 -1.72
N TRP A 196 -10.21 -9.31 -1.23
CA TRP A 196 -10.30 -8.93 0.17
C TRP A 196 -11.75 -8.83 0.66
N ASN A 197 -12.63 -8.18 -0.10
CA ASN A 197 -14.05 -8.09 0.26
C ASN A 197 -14.73 -9.47 0.22
N LEU A 198 -14.41 -10.32 -0.76
CA LEU A 198 -14.93 -11.68 -0.82
C LEU A 198 -14.50 -12.50 0.40
N ASP A 199 -13.25 -12.35 0.85
CA ASP A 199 -12.72 -13.03 2.04
C ASP A 199 -13.46 -12.59 3.32
N ASN A 200 -13.78 -11.30 3.44
CA ASN A 200 -14.58 -10.79 4.56
C ASN A 200 -16.04 -11.27 4.52
N ILE A 201 -16.70 -11.20 3.35
CA ILE A 201 -18.12 -11.52 3.20
C ILE A 201 -18.37 -13.04 3.32
N PHE A 202 -17.51 -13.85 2.71
CA PHE A 202 -17.66 -15.31 2.64
C PHE A 202 -16.75 -16.06 3.61
N CYS A 203 -16.26 -15.39 4.66
CA CYS A 203 -15.32 -15.92 5.65
C CYS A 203 -15.72 -17.31 6.17
N ASP A 204 -16.97 -17.51 6.58
CA ASP A 204 -17.42 -18.80 7.13
C ASP A 204 -17.38 -19.92 6.07
N THR A 205 -17.84 -19.63 4.85
CA THR A 205 -17.84 -20.60 3.74
C THR A 205 -16.41 -20.97 3.34
N LEU A 206 -15.54 -19.97 3.20
CA LEU A 206 -14.12 -20.17 2.87
C LEU A 206 -13.42 -20.97 3.97
N THR A 207 -13.75 -20.73 5.25
CA THR A 207 -13.21 -21.50 6.38
C THR A 207 -13.58 -22.98 6.26
N HIS A 208 -14.84 -23.30 5.95
CA HIS A 208 -15.26 -24.69 5.74
C HIS A 208 -14.54 -25.36 4.57
N TRP A 209 -14.31 -24.62 3.47
CA TRP A 209 -13.53 -25.12 2.34
C TRP A 209 -12.06 -25.35 2.71
N LYS A 210 -11.43 -24.44 3.45
CA LYS A 210 -10.05 -24.58 3.95
C LYS A 210 -9.88 -25.85 4.78
N VAL A 211 -10.82 -26.11 5.72
CA VAL A 211 -10.81 -27.34 6.53
C VAL A 211 -10.97 -28.59 5.66
N SER A 212 -11.87 -28.55 4.67
CA SER A 212 -12.15 -29.69 3.79
C SER A 212 -10.99 -30.03 2.85
N ILE A 213 -10.31 -29.00 2.31
CA ILE A 213 -9.19 -29.15 1.36
C ILE A 213 -7.88 -29.53 2.07
N GLY A 214 -7.70 -29.05 3.30
CA GLY A 214 -6.53 -29.28 4.13
C GLY A 214 -5.30 -28.47 3.71
N TRP A 215 -4.32 -28.42 4.62
CA TRP A 215 -3.04 -27.73 4.39
C TRP A 215 -2.05 -28.62 3.65
N PRO A 216 -1.20 -28.07 2.76
CA PRO A 216 -0.97 -26.64 2.50
C PRO A 216 -1.91 -26.00 1.46
N ARG A 217 -2.75 -26.77 0.75
CA ARG A 217 -3.58 -26.24 -0.35
C ARG A 217 -4.56 -25.15 0.07
N ALA A 218 -5.02 -25.19 1.32
CA ALA A 218 -5.87 -24.15 1.90
C ALA A 218 -5.24 -22.73 1.88
N PHE A 219 -3.89 -22.60 1.76
CA PHE A 219 -3.24 -21.28 1.58
C PHE A 219 -3.74 -20.54 0.34
N LEU A 220 -4.17 -21.26 -0.71
CA LEU A 220 -4.71 -20.64 -1.93
C LEU A 220 -6.03 -19.92 -1.70
N LEU A 221 -6.76 -20.26 -0.62
CA LEU A 221 -8.02 -19.65 -0.24
C LEU A 221 -7.83 -18.49 0.76
N GLU A 222 -6.60 -18.10 1.08
CA GLU A 222 -6.32 -16.95 1.93
C GLU A 222 -6.45 -15.65 1.13
N GLY A 223 -7.67 -15.14 1.01
CA GLY A 223 -7.96 -13.94 0.20
C GLY A 223 -7.18 -12.72 0.68
N HIS A 224 -7.09 -12.52 2.00
CA HIS A 224 -6.30 -11.44 2.59
C HIS A 224 -4.79 -11.54 2.28
N SER A 225 -4.24 -12.74 2.17
CA SER A 225 -2.84 -12.93 1.72
C SER A 225 -2.64 -12.53 0.25
N TRP A 226 -3.60 -12.86 -0.62
CA TRP A 226 -3.58 -12.43 -2.02
C TRP A 226 -3.73 -10.91 -2.16
N TRP A 227 -4.52 -10.28 -1.28
CA TRP A 227 -4.61 -8.83 -1.19
C TRP A 227 -3.23 -8.18 -0.99
N HIS A 228 -2.41 -8.67 -0.04
CA HIS A 228 -1.06 -8.14 0.17
C HIS A 228 -0.17 -8.26 -1.07
N ILE A 229 -0.20 -9.42 -1.73
CA ILE A 229 0.60 -9.67 -2.94
C ILE A 229 0.17 -8.74 -4.08
N LEU A 230 -1.13 -8.64 -4.34
CA LEU A 230 -1.67 -7.86 -5.45
C LEU A 230 -1.51 -6.35 -5.23
N THR A 231 -1.74 -5.86 -4.02
CA THR A 231 -1.55 -4.44 -3.70
C THR A 231 -0.07 -4.06 -3.62
N GLY A 232 0.80 -4.96 -3.13
CA GLY A 232 2.25 -4.80 -3.18
C GLY A 232 2.77 -4.68 -4.61
N ALA A 233 2.36 -5.59 -5.50
CA ALA A 233 2.69 -5.53 -6.92
C ALA A 233 2.10 -4.28 -7.59
N GLY A 234 0.84 -3.95 -7.29
CA GLY A 234 0.17 -2.79 -7.85
C GLY A 234 0.85 -1.48 -7.46
N THR A 235 1.25 -1.35 -6.18
CA THR A 235 2.00 -0.20 -5.66
C THR A 235 3.35 -0.10 -6.35
N TYR A 236 4.06 -1.22 -6.50
CA TYR A 236 5.34 -1.27 -7.21
C TYR A 236 5.22 -0.76 -8.65
N TYR A 237 4.23 -1.22 -9.42
CA TYR A 237 4.01 -0.74 -10.79
C TYR A 237 3.68 0.75 -10.86
N MET A 238 2.77 1.24 -10.00
CA MET A 238 2.40 2.65 -9.97
C MET A 238 3.58 3.52 -9.55
N PHE A 239 4.38 3.09 -8.57
CA PHE A 239 5.54 3.82 -8.10
C PHE A 239 6.65 3.91 -9.16
N ILE A 240 6.85 2.87 -9.97
CA ILE A 240 7.68 2.95 -11.18
C ILE A 240 7.08 3.98 -12.15
N GLY A 241 5.76 3.98 -12.35
CA GLY A 241 5.08 4.98 -13.17
C GLY A 241 5.38 6.43 -12.75
N ILE A 242 5.44 6.69 -11.43
CA ILE A 242 5.82 8.00 -10.86
C ILE A 242 7.28 8.36 -11.17
N GLN A 243 8.19 7.40 -11.31
CA GLN A 243 9.60 7.66 -11.65
C GLN A 243 9.79 8.10 -13.11
N TYR A 244 8.84 7.76 -13.99
CA TYR A 244 8.85 8.17 -15.40
C TYR A 244 8.21 9.55 -15.65
N MET A 245 7.52 10.10 -14.66
CA MET A 245 6.91 11.44 -14.70
C MET A 245 7.95 12.53 -14.42
#